data_AF-A0A5B9VYP0-F1
#
_entry.id   AF-A0A5B9VYP0-F1
#
_cell.length_a   1.000
_cell.length_b   1.000
_cell.length_c   1.000
_cell.angle_alpha   90.00
_cell.angle_beta   90.00
_cell.angle_gamma   90.00
#
_symmetry.space_group_name_H-M   'P 1'
#
loop_
_entity.id
_entity.type
_entity.pdbx_description
1 polymer ?
#
loop_
_entity_poly.entity_id
_entity_poly.type
_entity_poly.pdbx_seq_one_letter_code
_entity_poly.pdbx_strand_id
1 'polypeptide(L)'
;MFQILFLVIAGLGLLAALGCVLARNLVHAGLFLVGYFFVVAAVFVMLEAEFLAAIQVLVYIGAVAIILMFGIMLTRNVQGDDTTIVVGPWRVPAMLAGVLLLAVLVFGINNAVAPAGQAAWTGRAERPPITDDPANPPGTAVRREAINNMGRMVGLELMKRYAVAFEVAGLLLTAALVGAIALAHRDEEEPVVPSASGEGARRAEPAGPEAGLAASGGRTSP
;
A
#
# COMPACT_ATOMS: atom_id res chain seq x y z
N MET A 1 -20.42 -26.09 -12.09
CA MET A 1 -20.15 -25.71 -10.68
C MET A 1 -18.99 -24.71 -10.57
N PHE A 2 -17.77 -25.06 -11.02
CA PHE A 2 -16.60 -24.17 -10.92
C PHE A 2 -16.82 -22.76 -11.50
N GLN A 3 -17.44 -22.61 -12.67
CA GLN A 3 -17.70 -21.29 -13.27
C GLN A 3 -18.56 -20.37 -12.40
N ILE A 4 -19.55 -20.93 -11.69
CA ILE A 4 -20.42 -20.16 -10.79
C ILE A 4 -19.61 -19.71 -9.57
N LEU A 5 -18.84 -20.64 -8.97
CA LEU A 5 -17.95 -20.33 -7.86
C LEU A 5 -16.93 -19.23 -8.24
N PHE A 6 -16.33 -19.34 -9.43
CA PHE A 6 -15.45 -18.32 -9.98
C PHE A 6 -16.14 -16.97 -10.09
N LEU A 7 -17.35 -16.92 -10.67
CA LEU A 7 -18.07 -15.67 -10.87
C LEU A 7 -18.43 -15.00 -9.54
N VAL A 8 -18.80 -15.79 -8.53
CA VAL A 8 -19.07 -15.28 -7.17
C VAL A 8 -17.80 -14.73 -6.54
N ILE A 9 -16.68 -15.48 -6.58
CA ILE A 9 -15.40 -15.04 -6.02
C ILE A 9 -14.88 -13.79 -6.74
N ALA A 10 -14.94 -13.76 -8.08
CA ALA A 10 -14.54 -12.61 -8.88
C ALA A 10 -15.43 -11.39 -8.60
N GLY A 11 -16.74 -11.59 -8.44
CA GLY A 11 -17.67 -10.54 -8.02
C GLY A 11 -17.31 -9.95 -6.65
N LEU A 12 -17.08 -10.81 -5.66
CA LEU A 12 -16.62 -10.40 -4.32
C LEU A 12 -15.29 -9.65 -4.38
N GLY A 13 -14.36 -10.08 -5.24
CA GLY A 13 -13.08 -9.40 -5.48
C GLY A 13 -13.26 -8.01 -6.05
N LEU A 14 -14.15 -7.87 -7.03
CA LEU A 14 -14.45 -6.56 -7.62
C LEU A 14 -15.08 -5.62 -6.60
N LEU A 15 -16.02 -6.11 -5.78
CA LEU A 15 -16.64 -5.33 -4.72
C LEU A 15 -15.62 -4.91 -3.65
N ALA A 16 -14.71 -5.81 -3.25
CA ALA A 16 -13.65 -5.50 -2.30
C ALA A 16 -12.65 -4.48 -2.86
N ALA A 17 -12.23 -4.63 -4.12
CA ALA A 17 -11.32 -3.68 -4.78
C ALA A 17 -11.97 -2.29 -4.94
N LEU A 18 -13.23 -2.24 -5.38
CA LEU A 18 -13.99 -0.99 -5.46
C LEU A 18 -14.17 -0.37 -4.07
N GLY A 19 -14.53 -1.17 -3.06
CA GLY A 19 -14.63 -0.72 -1.68
C GLY A 19 -13.32 -0.13 -1.14
N CYS A 20 -12.18 -0.73 -1.48
CA CYS A 20 -10.86 -0.23 -1.07
C CYS A 20 -10.55 1.16 -1.64
N VAL A 21 -10.88 1.41 -2.92
CA VAL A 21 -10.56 2.69 -3.60
C VAL A 21 -11.61 3.77 -3.34
N LEU A 22 -12.87 3.39 -3.14
CA LEU A 22 -13.98 4.33 -2.94
C LEU A 22 -14.20 4.71 -1.46
N ALA A 23 -13.66 3.92 -0.51
CA ALA A 23 -13.79 4.21 0.90
C ALA A 23 -13.10 5.52 1.27
N ARG A 24 -13.87 6.45 1.84
CA ARG A 24 -13.34 7.73 2.35
C ARG A 24 -12.51 7.57 3.62
N ASN A 25 -12.78 6.51 4.37
CA ASN A 25 -12.10 6.21 5.62
C ASN A 25 -11.00 5.18 5.37
N LEU A 26 -9.75 5.54 5.68
CA LEU A 26 -8.56 4.71 5.52
C LEU A 26 -8.66 3.34 6.21
N VAL A 27 -9.34 3.26 7.37
CA VAL A 27 -9.55 1.98 8.07
C VAL A 27 -10.50 1.07 7.28
N HIS A 28 -11.58 1.65 6.72
CA HIS A 28 -12.51 0.88 5.89
C HIS A 28 -11.84 0.46 4.58
N ALA A 29 -11.09 1.36 3.94
CA ALA A 29 -10.29 1.04 2.76
C ALA A 29 -9.34 -0.13 3.04
N GLY A 30 -8.67 -0.08 4.19
CA GLY A 30 -7.81 -1.12 4.69
C GLY A 30 -8.49 -2.48 4.91
N LEU A 31 -9.69 -2.50 5.50
CA LEU A 31 -10.45 -3.73 5.68
C LEU A 31 -10.88 -4.34 4.34
N PHE A 32 -11.29 -3.50 3.38
CA PHE A 32 -11.60 -3.95 2.02
C PHE A 32 -10.37 -4.51 1.30
N LEU A 33 -9.18 -3.95 1.52
CA LEU A 33 -7.92 -4.48 0.99
C LEU A 33 -7.61 -5.87 1.56
N VAL A 34 -7.77 -6.08 2.87
CA VAL A 34 -7.61 -7.40 3.51
C VAL A 34 -8.60 -8.39 2.89
N GLY A 35 -9.86 -8.00 2.72
CA GLY A 35 -10.88 -8.80 2.04
C GLY A 35 -10.48 -9.17 0.61
N TYR A 36 -9.92 -8.22 -0.15
CA TYR A 36 -9.43 -8.47 -1.50
C TYR A 36 -8.28 -9.49 -1.53
N PHE A 37 -7.32 -9.42 -0.60
CA PHE A 37 -6.27 -10.43 -0.49
C PHE A 37 -6.80 -11.82 -0.15
N PHE A 38 -7.88 -11.92 0.62
CA PHE A 38 -8.54 -13.20 0.88
C PHE A 38 -9.21 -13.75 -0.39
N VAL A 39 -9.84 -12.89 -1.20
CA VAL A 39 -10.37 -13.28 -2.50
C VAL A 39 -9.25 -13.77 -3.43
N VAL A 40 -8.10 -13.08 -3.48
CA VAL A 40 -6.94 -13.53 -4.27
C VAL A 40 -6.45 -14.91 -3.81
N ALA A 41 -6.38 -15.15 -2.49
CA ALA A 41 -6.03 -16.47 -1.96
C ALA A 41 -7.04 -17.55 -2.39
N ALA A 42 -8.35 -17.24 -2.37
CA ALA A 42 -9.39 -18.14 -2.85
C ALA A 42 -9.28 -18.42 -4.36
N VAL A 43 -8.90 -17.43 -5.16
CA VAL A 43 -8.58 -17.61 -6.59
C VAL A 43 -7.38 -18.54 -6.76
N PHE A 44 -6.32 -18.40 -5.96
CA PHE A 44 -5.17 -19.33 -6.01
C PHE A 44 -5.56 -20.76 -5.64
N VAL A 45 -6.40 -20.95 -4.62
CA VAL A 45 -6.95 -22.29 -4.30
C VAL A 45 -7.74 -22.84 -5.49
N MET A 46 -8.57 -22.02 -6.13
CA MET A 46 -9.34 -22.42 -7.30
C MET A 46 -8.45 -22.78 -8.51
N LEU A 47 -7.27 -22.19 -8.60
CA LEU A 47 -6.25 -22.52 -9.60
C LEU A 47 -5.40 -23.76 -9.21
N GLU A 48 -5.67 -24.41 -8.07
CA GLU A 48 -4.87 -25.48 -7.47
C GLU A 48 -3.43 -25.04 -7.14
N ALA A 49 -3.24 -23.75 -6.82
CA ALA A 49 -1.98 -23.17 -6.40
C ALA A 49 -1.93 -23.01 -4.87
N GLU A 50 -1.96 -24.14 -4.15
CA GLU A 50 -2.07 -24.15 -2.68
C GLU A 50 -0.91 -23.44 -1.96
N PHE A 51 0.32 -23.60 -2.46
CA PHE A 51 1.49 -22.96 -1.89
C PHE A 51 1.40 -21.44 -2.01
N LEU A 52 0.97 -20.93 -3.17
CA LEU A 52 0.78 -19.50 -3.40
C LEU A 52 -0.37 -18.95 -2.55
N ALA A 53 -1.47 -19.70 -2.42
CA ALA A 53 -2.57 -19.33 -1.53
C ALA A 53 -2.12 -19.21 -0.07
N ALA A 54 -1.33 -20.17 0.42
CA ALA A 54 -0.78 -20.13 1.77
C ALA A 54 0.13 -18.91 1.98
N ILE A 55 1.05 -18.63 1.04
CA ILE A 55 1.92 -17.45 1.10
C ILE A 55 1.11 -16.14 1.03
N GLN A 56 0.03 -16.10 0.24
CA GLN A 56 -0.86 -14.93 0.17
C GLN A 56 -1.47 -14.61 1.54
N VAL A 57 -1.94 -15.64 2.26
CA VAL A 57 -2.51 -15.45 3.59
C VAL A 57 -1.42 -15.13 4.62
N LEU A 58 -0.30 -15.86 4.62
CA LEU A 58 0.76 -15.67 5.62
C LEU A 58 1.49 -14.34 5.50
N VAL A 59 1.86 -13.94 4.28
CA VAL A 59 2.71 -12.76 4.04
C VAL A 59 1.88 -11.52 3.80
N TYR A 60 0.91 -11.56 2.87
CA TYR A 60 0.15 -10.36 2.53
C TYR A 60 -0.90 -10.03 3.59
N ILE A 61 -1.71 -11.01 4.01
CA ILE A 61 -2.70 -10.75 5.07
C ILE A 61 -2.01 -10.70 6.44
N GLY A 62 -1.18 -11.70 6.76
CA GLY A 62 -0.58 -11.87 8.08
C GLY A 62 0.46 -10.81 8.46
N ALA A 63 1.32 -10.39 7.54
CA ALA A 63 2.36 -9.39 7.82
C ALA A 63 1.99 -8.02 7.25
N VAL A 64 1.92 -7.90 5.93
CA VAL A 64 1.85 -6.59 5.25
C VAL A 64 0.56 -5.85 5.59
N ALA A 65 -0.60 -6.47 5.41
CA ALA A 65 -1.88 -5.81 5.61
C ALA A 65 -2.12 -5.48 7.09
N ILE A 66 -1.77 -6.38 8.02
CA ILE A 66 -1.90 -6.12 9.45
C ILE A 66 -0.97 -4.97 9.89
N ILE A 67 0.29 -4.94 9.45
CA ILE A 67 1.21 -3.81 9.73
C ILE A 67 0.67 -2.51 9.16
N LEU A 68 0.17 -2.52 7.91
CA LEU A 68 -0.46 -1.37 7.30
C LEU A 68 -1.68 -0.90 8.12
N MET A 69 -2.51 -1.83 8.61
CA MET A 69 -3.69 -1.51 9.43
C MET A 69 -3.31 -0.89 10.76
N PHE A 70 -2.31 -1.44 11.46
CA PHE A 70 -1.79 -0.83 12.68
C PHE A 70 -1.25 0.59 12.39
N GLY A 71 -0.47 0.76 11.32
CA GLY A 71 0.05 2.07 10.91
C GLY A 71 -1.05 3.09 10.61
N ILE A 72 -2.08 2.69 9.85
CA ILE A 72 -3.23 3.56 9.54
C ILE A 72 -4.02 3.88 10.81
N MET A 73 -4.27 2.91 11.68
CA MET A 73 -5.05 3.12 12.89
C MET A 73 -4.35 4.07 13.86
N LEU A 74 -3.02 3.97 14.00
CA LEU A 74 -2.21 4.86 14.84
C LEU A 74 -2.12 6.28 14.26
N THR A 75 -2.03 6.43 12.94
CA THR A 75 -1.85 7.74 12.28
C THR A 75 -3.16 8.48 11.98
N ARG A 76 -4.29 7.76 11.89
CA ARG A 76 -5.59 8.35 11.55
C ARG A 76 -6.05 9.43 12.53
N ASN A 77 -5.67 9.34 13.80
CA ASN A 77 -6.03 10.36 14.79
C ASN A 77 -5.38 11.73 14.53
N VAL A 78 -4.36 11.80 13.66
CA VAL A 78 -3.63 13.04 13.30
C VAL A 78 -4.16 13.68 12.02
N GLN A 79 -4.83 12.92 11.14
CA GLN A 79 -5.44 13.42 9.90
C GLN A 79 -6.96 13.48 10.11
N GLY A 80 -7.45 14.64 10.57
CA GLY A 80 -8.89 14.93 10.63
C GLY A 80 -9.56 14.77 9.27
N ASP A 81 -10.87 14.52 9.28
CA ASP A 81 -11.76 14.09 8.17
C ASP A 81 -11.80 14.99 6.90
N ASP A 82 -10.81 15.86 6.66
CA ASP A 82 -10.72 16.74 5.49
C ASP A 82 -9.62 16.29 4.51
N THR A 83 -9.89 15.24 3.72
CA THR A 83 -9.13 14.94 2.50
C THR A 83 -9.84 15.41 1.22
N THR A 84 -10.93 16.17 1.34
CA THR A 84 -11.67 16.65 0.17
C THR A 84 -11.08 17.92 -0.41
N ILE A 85 -9.91 17.84 -1.04
CA ILE A 85 -9.67 18.59 -2.28
C ILE A 85 -8.76 17.76 -3.19
N VAL A 86 -9.32 16.71 -3.82
CA VAL A 86 -8.82 16.34 -5.15
C VAL A 86 -9.13 17.57 -6.00
N VAL A 87 -8.14 18.41 -6.24
CA VAL A 87 -8.29 19.63 -7.04
C VAL A 87 -9.10 19.25 -8.29
N GLY A 88 -10.28 19.86 -8.43
CA GLY A 88 -11.27 19.58 -9.47
C GLY A 88 -10.71 19.26 -10.88
N PRO A 89 -9.62 19.87 -11.36
CA PRO A 89 -9.06 19.56 -12.67
C PRO A 89 -8.44 18.17 -12.84
N TRP A 90 -7.92 17.50 -11.78
CA TRP A 90 -7.17 16.24 -11.94
C TRP A 90 -8.04 14.98 -11.97
N ARG A 91 -9.32 15.09 -11.61
CA ARG A 91 -10.25 13.95 -11.61
C ARG A 91 -10.52 13.43 -13.02
N VAL A 92 -10.70 14.34 -13.97
CA VAL A 92 -10.96 14.01 -15.38
C VAL A 92 -9.78 13.29 -16.05
N PRO A 93 -8.53 13.80 -16.00
CA PRO A 93 -7.40 13.09 -16.59
C PRO A 93 -7.10 11.76 -15.88
N ALA A 94 -7.25 11.68 -14.55
CA ALA A 94 -7.09 10.41 -13.84
C ALA A 94 -8.13 9.37 -14.26
N MET A 95 -9.40 9.77 -14.41
CA MET A 95 -10.45 8.88 -14.91
C MET A 95 -10.22 8.49 -16.37
N LEU A 96 -9.83 9.43 -17.23
CA LEU A 96 -9.50 9.15 -18.64
C LEU A 96 -8.33 8.16 -18.74
N ALA A 97 -7.26 8.35 -17.97
CA ALA A 97 -6.13 7.44 -17.93
C ALA A 97 -6.54 6.04 -17.44
N GLY A 98 -7.38 5.96 -16.40
CA GLY A 98 -7.90 4.69 -15.89
C GLY A 98 -8.77 3.95 -16.92
N VAL A 99 -9.67 4.66 -17.60
CA VAL A 99 -10.54 4.10 -18.65
C VAL A 99 -9.71 3.69 -19.88
N LEU A 100 -8.74 4.51 -20.30
CA LEU A 100 -7.85 4.20 -21.40
C LEU A 100 -7.03 2.94 -21.10
N LEU A 101 -6.44 2.84 -19.90
CA LEU A 101 -5.70 1.66 -19.46
C LEU A 101 -6.60 0.42 -19.47
N LEU A 102 -7.82 0.53 -18.91
CA LEU A 102 -8.78 -0.56 -18.92
C LEU A 102 -9.13 -0.99 -20.35
N ALA A 103 -9.37 -0.04 -21.26
CA ALA A 103 -9.67 -0.32 -22.66
C ALA A 103 -8.51 -1.05 -23.36
N VAL A 104 -7.27 -0.62 -23.13
CA VAL A 104 -6.07 -1.29 -23.67
C VAL A 104 -5.94 -2.71 -23.11
N LEU A 105 -6.16 -2.92 -21.81
CA LEU A 105 -6.10 -4.25 -21.21
C LEU A 105 -7.20 -5.17 -21.75
N VAL A 106 -8.45 -4.68 -21.83
CA VAL A 106 -9.59 -5.44 -22.37
C VAL A 106 -9.36 -5.77 -23.84
N PHE A 107 -8.88 -4.81 -24.64
CA PHE A 107 -8.54 -5.02 -26.04
C PHE A 107 -7.42 -6.07 -26.18
N GLY A 108 -6.34 -5.94 -25.41
CA GLY A 108 -5.21 -6.86 -25.44
C GLY A 108 -5.61 -8.27 -25.04
N ILE A 109 -6.39 -8.42 -23.97
CA ILE A 109 -6.90 -9.71 -23.50
C ILE A 109 -7.83 -10.34 -24.54
N ASN A 110 -8.79 -9.59 -25.11
CA ASN A 110 -9.77 -10.17 -26.04
C ASN A 110 -9.20 -10.50 -27.41
N ASN A 111 -8.26 -9.69 -27.91
CA ASN A 111 -7.64 -9.89 -29.22
C ASN A 111 -6.37 -10.75 -29.15
N ALA A 112 -5.97 -11.18 -27.95
CA ALA A 112 -4.77 -11.97 -27.69
C ALA A 112 -3.55 -11.46 -28.48
N VAL A 113 -3.33 -10.14 -28.44
CA VAL A 113 -2.30 -9.46 -29.23
C VAL A 113 -0.92 -9.90 -28.73
N ALA A 114 -0.45 -11.02 -29.26
CA ALA A 114 0.87 -11.57 -29.01
C ALA A 114 1.81 -11.14 -30.15
N PRO A 115 3.12 -10.98 -29.87
CA PRO A 115 4.13 -10.86 -30.91
C PRO A 115 3.96 -11.96 -31.97
N ALA A 116 4.05 -11.58 -33.25
CA ALA A 116 3.83 -12.50 -34.36
C ALA A 116 4.65 -13.79 -34.20
N GLY A 117 3.98 -14.95 -34.26
CA GLY A 117 4.60 -16.27 -34.10
C GLY A 117 4.47 -16.90 -32.70
N GLN A 118 3.85 -16.23 -31.73
CA GLN A 118 3.55 -16.82 -30.42
C GLN A 118 2.11 -17.34 -30.33
N ALA A 119 1.93 -18.44 -29.59
CA ALA A 119 0.60 -19.00 -29.33
C ALA A 119 -0.27 -18.01 -28.54
N ALA A 120 -1.56 -17.96 -28.85
CA ALA A 120 -2.51 -17.10 -28.14
C ALA A 120 -2.55 -17.48 -26.65
N TRP A 121 -2.26 -16.53 -25.76
CA TRP A 121 -2.25 -16.77 -24.31
C TRP A 121 -3.64 -17.06 -23.73
N THR A 122 -4.71 -16.76 -24.47
CA THR A 122 -6.11 -16.95 -24.05
C THR A 122 -6.65 -18.34 -24.33
N GLY A 123 -5.80 -19.26 -24.79
CA GLY A 123 -6.18 -20.65 -24.99
C GLY A 123 -6.83 -21.25 -23.74
N ARG A 124 -8.10 -21.65 -23.85
CA ARG A 124 -8.74 -22.50 -22.85
C ARG A 124 -8.24 -23.92 -23.06
N ALA A 125 -7.05 -24.23 -22.55
CA ALA A 125 -6.58 -25.60 -22.52
C ALA A 125 -7.49 -26.38 -21.56
N GLU A 126 -8.19 -27.39 -22.06
CA GLU A 126 -8.84 -28.37 -21.20
C GLU A 126 -7.77 -29.01 -20.32
N ARG A 127 -7.97 -28.91 -19.00
CA ARG A 127 -7.03 -29.42 -18.02
C ARG A 127 -6.93 -30.94 -18.21
N PRO A 128 -5.75 -31.49 -18.57
CA PRO A 128 -5.59 -32.93 -18.69
C PRO A 128 -5.93 -33.60 -17.35
N PRO A 129 -6.67 -34.73 -17.34
CA PRO A 129 -7.02 -35.42 -16.11
C PRO A 129 -5.79 -35.81 -15.29
N ILE A 130 -5.88 -35.74 -13.96
CA ILE A 130 -4.81 -36.13 -13.03
C ILE A 130 -4.74 -37.66 -12.90
N THR A 131 -5.55 -38.44 -13.62
CA THR A 131 -5.57 -39.90 -13.56
C THR A 131 -4.32 -40.54 -14.14
N ASP A 132 -3.93 -41.71 -13.63
CA ASP A 132 -2.87 -42.55 -14.20
C ASP A 132 -3.36 -43.27 -15.45
N ASP A 133 -3.61 -42.50 -16.50
CA ASP A 133 -3.93 -43.05 -17.81
C ASP A 133 -2.67 -43.07 -18.69
N PRO A 134 -2.21 -44.25 -19.17
CA PRO A 134 -1.14 -44.35 -20.16
C PRO A 134 -1.41 -43.57 -21.46
N ALA A 135 -2.67 -43.24 -21.75
CA ALA A 135 -3.08 -42.42 -22.89
C ALA A 135 -2.84 -40.91 -22.68
N ASN A 136 -2.44 -40.48 -21.47
CA ASN A 136 -2.16 -39.07 -21.21
C ASN A 136 -0.85 -38.61 -21.89
N PRO A 137 -0.78 -37.35 -22.38
CA PRO A 137 0.42 -36.81 -23.00
C PRO A 137 1.65 -36.88 -22.07
N PRO A 138 2.86 -37.09 -22.61
CA PRO A 138 4.09 -37.05 -21.82
C PRO A 138 4.22 -35.69 -21.09
N GLY A 139 4.36 -35.72 -19.77
CA GLY A 139 4.48 -34.53 -18.90
C GLY A 139 3.40 -34.40 -17.81
N THR A 140 2.32 -35.18 -17.86
CA THR A 140 1.27 -35.22 -16.82
C THR A 140 1.79 -35.72 -15.46
N ALA A 141 2.75 -36.64 -15.46
CA ALA A 141 3.41 -37.14 -14.24
C ALA A 141 4.18 -36.02 -13.49
N VAL A 142 4.95 -35.22 -14.22
CA VAL A 142 5.70 -34.07 -13.67
C VAL A 142 4.75 -33.03 -13.10
N ARG A 143 3.63 -32.76 -13.81
CA ARG A 143 2.59 -31.85 -13.33
C ARG A 143 1.95 -32.33 -12.02
N ARG A 144 1.61 -33.62 -11.92
CA ARG A 144 1.00 -34.17 -10.71
C ARG A 144 1.96 -34.06 -9.52
N GLU A 145 3.23 -34.37 -9.73
CA GLU A 145 4.25 -34.20 -8.69
C GLU A 145 4.37 -32.73 -8.25
N ALA A 146 4.28 -31.79 -9.19
CA ALA A 146 4.28 -30.36 -8.91
C ALA A 146 3.04 -29.88 -8.14
N ILE A 147 1.87 -30.46 -8.35
CA ILE A 147 0.66 -30.13 -7.59
C ILE A 147 0.74 -30.73 -6.18
N ASN A 148 1.03 -32.03 -6.08
CA ASN A 148 1.02 -32.75 -4.79
C ASN A 148 2.21 -32.41 -3.87
N ASN A 149 3.31 -31.89 -4.42
CA ASN A 149 4.51 -31.52 -3.68
C ASN A 149 4.92 -30.07 -3.99
N MET A 150 3.96 -29.16 -4.13
CA MET A 150 4.19 -27.82 -4.66
C MET A 150 5.27 -27.06 -3.89
N GLY A 151 5.23 -27.09 -2.55
CA GLY A 151 6.25 -26.45 -1.72
C GLY A 151 7.67 -26.98 -1.96
N ARG A 152 7.84 -28.30 -2.09
CA ARG A 152 9.14 -28.92 -2.39
C ARG A 152 9.62 -28.53 -3.78
N MET A 153 8.75 -28.59 -4.78
CA MET A 153 9.11 -28.28 -6.16
C MET A 153 9.48 -26.81 -6.34
N VAL A 154 8.72 -25.89 -5.73
CA VAL A 154 9.06 -24.47 -5.72
C VAL A 154 10.39 -24.23 -5.01
N GLY A 155 10.62 -24.87 -3.86
CA GLY A 155 11.90 -24.78 -3.14
C GLY A 155 13.09 -25.27 -3.99
N LEU A 156 12.94 -26.38 -4.70
CA LEU A 156 13.99 -26.91 -5.58
C LEU A 156 14.28 -25.98 -6.76
N GLU A 157 13.24 -25.43 -7.39
CA GLU A 157 13.40 -24.47 -8.50
C GLU A 157 14.05 -23.17 -8.01
N LEU A 158 13.66 -22.66 -6.85
CA LEU A 158 14.26 -21.48 -6.23
C LEU A 158 15.74 -21.68 -5.89
N MET A 159 16.09 -22.83 -5.33
CA MET A 159 17.46 -23.11 -4.90
C MET A 159 18.40 -23.54 -6.04
N LYS A 160 17.87 -24.02 -7.17
CA LYS A 160 18.67 -24.48 -8.31
C LYS A 160 18.63 -23.51 -9.47
N ARG A 161 17.45 -23.31 -10.06
CA ARG A 161 17.29 -22.56 -11.31
C ARG A 161 17.22 -21.06 -11.07
N TYR A 162 16.56 -20.64 -9.99
CA TYR A 162 16.33 -19.23 -9.65
C TYR A 162 17.17 -18.76 -8.46
N ALA A 163 18.30 -19.41 -8.18
CA ALA A 163 19.14 -19.11 -7.02
C ALA A 163 19.59 -17.64 -6.98
N VAL A 164 20.00 -17.09 -8.14
CA VAL A 164 20.40 -15.68 -8.26
C VAL A 164 19.25 -14.73 -7.95
N ALA A 165 18.04 -15.01 -8.45
CA ALA A 165 16.87 -14.17 -8.17
C ALA A 165 16.48 -14.23 -6.69
N PHE A 166 16.60 -15.41 -6.07
CA PHE A 166 16.40 -15.60 -4.64
C PHE A 166 17.41 -14.81 -3.80
N GLU A 167 18.68 -14.84 -4.17
CA GLU A 167 19.73 -14.09 -3.48
C GLU A 167 19.53 -12.57 -3.59
N VAL A 168 19.18 -12.07 -4.79
CA VAL A 168 18.84 -10.65 -4.99
C VAL A 168 17.65 -10.24 -4.14
N ALA A 169 16.61 -11.07 -4.04
CA ALA A 169 15.49 -10.80 -3.16
C ALA A 169 15.91 -10.76 -1.68
N GLY A 170 16.80 -11.66 -1.24
CA GLY A 170 17.35 -11.67 0.12
C GLY A 170 18.16 -10.41 0.45
N LEU A 171 18.99 -9.95 -0.49
CA LEU A 171 19.72 -8.68 -0.35
C LEU A 171 18.76 -7.48 -0.27
N LEU A 172 17.70 -7.48 -1.08
CA LEU A 172 16.67 -6.45 -1.04
C LEU A 172 15.94 -6.42 0.32
N LEU A 173 15.60 -7.58 0.87
CA LEU A 173 14.97 -7.66 2.21
C LEU A 173 15.91 -7.18 3.31
N THR A 174 17.20 -7.49 3.21
CA THR A 174 18.22 -7.00 4.15
C THR A 174 18.35 -5.48 4.07
N ALA A 175 18.43 -4.93 2.86
CA ALA A 175 18.47 -3.48 2.64
C ALA A 175 17.19 -2.79 3.14
N ALA A 176 16.02 -3.40 2.96
CA ALA A 176 14.76 -2.90 3.48
C ALA A 176 14.74 -2.85 5.01
N LEU A 177 15.26 -3.88 5.70
CA LEU A 177 15.38 -3.90 7.16
C LEU A 177 16.31 -2.79 7.66
N VAL A 178 17.51 -2.66 7.06
CA VAL A 178 18.45 -1.59 7.40
C VAL A 178 17.82 -0.22 7.16
N GLY A 179 17.13 -0.04 6.03
CA GLY A 179 16.43 1.21 5.70
C GLY A 179 15.32 1.55 6.70
N ALA A 180 14.54 0.55 7.15
CA ALA A 180 13.50 0.76 8.14
C ALA A 180 14.08 1.18 9.51
N ILE A 181 15.17 0.54 9.95
CA ILE A 181 15.85 0.89 11.21
C ILE A 181 16.44 2.31 11.13
N ALA A 182 17.13 2.65 10.05
CA ALA A 182 17.72 3.98 9.86
C ALA A 182 16.66 5.10 9.79
N LEU A 183 15.47 4.82 9.27
CA LEU A 183 14.37 5.78 9.23
C LEU A 183 13.73 6.00 10.60
N ALA A 184 13.65 4.96 11.42
CA ALA A 184 13.05 5.03 12.76
C ALA A 184 13.93 5.77 13.79
N HIS A 185 15.26 5.76 13.62
CA HIS A 185 16.22 6.37 14.56
C HIS A 185 16.52 7.84 14.26
N ARG A 186 15.51 8.69 14.12
CA ARG A 186 15.73 10.15 13.96
C ARG A 186 15.66 10.84 15.32
N ASP A 187 16.82 11.23 15.82
CA ASP A 187 16.96 11.94 17.10
C ASP A 187 16.31 13.32 17.03
N GLU A 188 15.55 13.67 18.07
CA GLU A 188 14.89 14.96 18.21
C GLU A 188 15.96 16.04 18.46
N GLU A 189 16.31 16.82 17.44
CA GLU A 189 17.11 18.03 17.61
C GLU A 189 16.29 19.02 18.47
N GLU A 190 16.67 19.13 19.74
CA GLU A 190 16.08 20.02 20.73
C GLU A 190 16.15 21.47 20.19
N PRO A 191 15.01 22.17 20.07
CA PRO A 191 15.02 23.53 19.55
C PRO A 191 15.77 24.41 20.55
N VAL A 192 16.90 24.97 20.12
CA VAL A 192 17.66 25.95 20.90
C VAL A 192 16.75 27.15 21.17
N VAL A 193 16.14 27.17 22.35
CA VAL A 193 15.34 28.29 22.85
C VAL A 193 16.29 29.46 23.06
N PRO A 194 16.16 30.58 22.32
CA PRO A 194 16.92 31.78 22.63
C PRO A 194 16.50 32.26 24.02
N SER A 195 17.39 32.16 25.00
CA SER A 195 17.11 32.59 26.36
C SER A 195 16.78 34.09 26.36
N ALA A 196 15.53 34.42 26.70
CA ALA A 196 15.04 35.78 26.89
C ALA A 196 15.61 36.43 28.18
N SER A 197 16.94 36.44 28.32
CA SER A 197 17.65 36.98 29.48
C SER A 197 18.36 38.29 29.13
N GLY A 198 17.63 39.24 28.53
CA GLY A 198 18.17 40.56 28.17
C GLY A 198 17.22 41.74 28.35
N GLU A 199 15.90 41.54 28.34
CA GLU A 199 14.94 42.67 28.30
C GLU A 199 14.35 43.08 29.66
N GLY A 200 14.55 42.29 30.71
CA GLY A 200 14.01 42.58 32.04
C GLY A 200 14.75 43.65 32.86
N ALA A 201 15.99 44.00 32.49
CA ALA A 201 16.86 44.84 33.32
C ALA A 201 16.72 46.36 33.09
N ARG A 202 15.96 46.81 32.09
CA ARG A 202 15.82 48.25 31.77
C ARG A 202 14.56 48.93 32.31
N ARG A 203 13.67 48.22 33.02
CA ARG A 203 12.34 48.76 33.38
C ARG A 203 12.13 49.07 34.87
N ALA A 204 13.20 49.16 35.66
CA ALA A 204 13.09 49.52 37.08
C ALA A 204 13.82 50.83 37.38
N GLU A 205 13.13 51.96 37.20
CA GLU A 205 13.49 53.21 37.88
C GLU A 205 12.20 53.97 38.27
N PRO A 206 11.96 54.26 39.56
CA PRO A 206 10.80 55.05 40.00
C PRO A 206 11.21 56.49 40.33
N ALA A 207 10.60 57.47 39.66
CA ALA A 207 10.52 58.88 40.08
C ALA A 207 9.03 59.24 40.00
N GLY A 208 8.28 59.43 41.09
CA GLY A 208 8.36 60.53 42.08
C GLY A 208 7.09 61.39 41.89
N PRO A 209 6.22 61.61 42.91
CA PRO A 209 4.94 62.29 42.69
C PRO A 209 5.08 63.81 42.82
N GLU A 210 4.98 64.54 41.71
CA GLU A 210 4.83 66.00 41.74
C GLU A 210 3.37 66.40 41.98
N ALA A 211 3.09 66.80 43.21
CA ALA A 211 1.89 67.51 43.61
C ALA A 211 2.13 69.03 43.56
N GLY A 212 1.33 69.73 42.77
CA GLY A 212 0.64 70.98 43.08
C GLY A 212 1.37 72.20 43.69
N LEU A 213 1.05 73.34 43.06
CA LEU A 213 0.89 74.69 43.62
C LEU A 213 2.07 75.69 43.62
N ALA A 214 1.84 76.73 42.81
CA ALA A 214 1.94 78.17 43.12
C ALA A 214 3.32 78.77 43.48
N ALA A 215 3.79 79.71 42.64
CA ALA A 215 3.73 81.14 42.95
C ALA A 215 4.42 82.02 41.88
N SER A 216 3.79 83.18 41.62
CA SER A 216 4.44 84.49 41.46
C SER A 216 5.22 84.83 40.17
N GLY A 217 4.64 85.75 39.38
CA GLY A 217 5.30 87.06 39.15
C GLY A 217 5.51 87.52 37.70
N GLY A 218 4.92 88.67 37.34
CA GLY A 218 5.39 89.58 36.26
C GLY A 218 4.33 89.88 35.18
N ARG A 219 3.54 90.98 35.28
CA ARG A 219 3.79 92.36 34.77
C ARG A 219 3.87 92.48 33.22
N THR A 220 2.80 92.97 32.56
CA THR A 220 2.53 94.34 32.03
C THR A 220 2.87 94.54 30.53
N SER A 221 1.81 94.73 29.71
CA SER A 221 1.52 95.79 28.69
C SER A 221 2.56 96.21 27.63
N PRO A 222 2.17 96.93 26.55
CA PRO A 222 0.82 97.39 26.13
C PRO A 222 0.26 96.71 24.88
#